data_AF-A0A955ZS11-F1
#
_entry.id   AF-A0A955ZS11-F1
#
_cell.length_a   1.000
_cell.length_b   1.000
_cell.length_c   1.000
_cell.angle_alpha   90.00
_cell.angle_beta   90.00
_cell.angle_gamma   90.00
#
_symmetry.space_group_name_H-M   'P 1'
#
loop_
_entity.id
_entity.type
_entity.pdbx_description
1 polymer ?
#
loop_
_entity_poly.entity_id
_entity_poly.type
_entity_poly.pdbx_seq_one_letter_code
_entity_poly.pdbx_strand_id
1 'polypeptide(L)'
;ACFLDRLQELDQEKRIFPRITYRCIEREPVLLEQAKSNPDLAKHGDRVTFDCVSIEDLSDFPDGSIDRIICNELWSELPTKLILRTGGEIHEEQLRPNLNEKRLADFPDWPKFIEAFGQQDIESLTGLPSFLEDLVWEREYRPIETKDFPFRRTVVEFLKHIDEEVLVPYNVGACQSLKEAKRLLSPNAIGFSGFDAGTVDLHVLNDPEKPCYTVQGGQFSFMVNFQLMQDVARHLNIHTGMIESQRDFVGRCLSTNVISVMDLLASHPSPPEGQAWQLDALILRTLEALNRTYRSPYHRHIEFPLSESTPAHERAGLERLVQSLSPQGVPDTVAYLTESEIWKAMPDLEKLGYDSEGIKEMLQLPLQPVDYIHLFFTSKDS
;
A
#
# COMPACT_ATOMS: atom_id res chain seq x y z
N ALA A 1 -9.01 1.50 14.95
CA ALA A 1 -10.11 1.93 15.84
C ALA A 1 -11.49 1.74 15.22
N CYS A 2 -11.77 2.33 14.05
CA CYS A 2 -13.09 2.31 13.41
C CYS A 2 -13.74 0.92 13.29
N PHE A 3 -12.95 -0.11 12.97
CA PHE A 3 -13.43 -1.49 12.95
C PHE A 3 -13.99 -1.95 14.31
N LEU A 4 -13.27 -1.66 15.40
CA LEU A 4 -13.66 -2.04 16.76
C LEU A 4 -14.92 -1.31 17.21
N ASP A 5 -15.02 -0.02 16.91
CA ASP A 5 -16.24 0.77 17.18
C ASP A 5 -17.44 0.15 16.50
N ARG A 6 -17.30 -0.12 15.19
CA ARG A 6 -18.40 -0.64 14.40
C ARG A 6 -18.80 -2.04 14.86
N LEU A 7 -17.82 -2.87 15.21
CA LEU A 7 -18.10 -4.20 15.74
C LEU A 7 -18.84 -4.13 17.09
N GLN A 8 -18.45 -3.22 17.97
CA GLN A 8 -19.12 -2.99 19.24
C GLN A 8 -20.55 -2.50 19.06
N GLU A 9 -20.80 -1.60 18.11
CA GLU A 9 -22.14 -1.11 17.76
C GLU A 9 -23.05 -2.21 17.21
N LEU A 10 -22.50 -3.08 16.36
CA LEU A 10 -23.24 -4.17 15.74
C LEU A 10 -23.53 -5.32 16.73
N ASP A 11 -22.63 -5.58 17.67
CA ASP A 11 -22.76 -6.66 18.65
C ASP A 11 -23.63 -6.27 19.85
N GLN A 12 -24.89 -5.92 19.58
CA GLN A 12 -25.86 -5.50 20.59
C GLN A 12 -26.08 -6.56 21.69
N GLU A 13 -25.92 -7.83 21.34
CA GLU A 13 -26.08 -8.97 22.24
C GLU A 13 -24.78 -9.40 22.94
N LYS A 14 -23.67 -8.69 22.70
CA LYS A 14 -22.36 -8.92 23.32
C LYS A 14 -21.82 -10.34 23.13
N ARG A 15 -22.09 -10.96 21.97
CA ARG A 15 -21.68 -12.34 21.65
C ARG A 15 -20.28 -12.41 21.04
N ILE A 16 -19.83 -11.35 20.38
CA ILE A 16 -18.63 -11.33 19.54
C ILE A 16 -17.57 -10.39 20.13
N PHE A 17 -17.88 -9.10 20.27
CA PHE A 17 -16.95 -8.05 20.68
C PHE A 17 -16.24 -8.35 22.01
N PRO A 18 -16.93 -8.85 23.07
CA PRO A 18 -16.25 -9.17 24.33
C PRO A 18 -15.30 -10.37 24.27
N ARG A 19 -15.28 -11.12 23.17
CA ARG A 19 -14.41 -12.29 22.98
C ARG A 19 -13.20 -12.02 22.10
N ILE A 20 -13.09 -10.80 21.57
CA ILE A 20 -12.01 -10.45 20.67
C ILE A 20 -10.98 -9.60 21.41
N THR A 21 -9.72 -9.90 21.15
CA THR A 21 -8.57 -9.07 21.47
C THR A 21 -7.82 -8.78 20.19
N TYR A 22 -7.39 -7.53 20.02
CA TYR A 22 -6.59 -7.09 18.91
C TYR A 22 -5.13 -6.99 19.33
N ARG A 23 -4.25 -7.33 18.39
CA ARG A 23 -2.82 -7.16 18.55
C ARG A 23 -2.29 -6.35 17.39
N CYS A 24 -1.76 -5.17 17.69
CA CYS A 24 -1.09 -4.30 16.75
C CYS A 24 0.40 -4.67 16.74
N ILE A 25 0.88 -5.10 15.58
CA ILE A 25 2.28 -5.43 15.33
C ILE A 25 2.91 -4.29 14.55
N GLU A 26 4.02 -3.75 15.05
CA GLU A 26 4.81 -2.72 14.37
C GLU A 26 6.28 -2.91 14.74
N ARG A 27 7.20 -2.82 13.78
CA ARG A 27 8.64 -2.98 14.03
C ARG A 27 9.29 -1.68 14.49
N GLU A 28 8.76 -0.54 14.05
CA GLU A 28 9.31 0.79 14.33
C GLU A 28 8.78 1.32 15.68
N PRO A 29 9.63 1.48 16.71
CA PRO A 29 9.16 1.89 18.03
C PRO A 29 8.41 3.23 18.03
N VAL A 30 8.82 4.17 17.18
CA VAL A 30 8.19 5.49 17.06
C VAL A 30 6.76 5.38 16.52
N LEU A 31 6.54 4.56 15.50
CA LEU A 31 5.21 4.33 14.92
C LEU A 31 4.32 3.56 15.91
N LEU A 32 4.88 2.60 16.65
CA LEU A 32 4.15 1.87 17.69
C LEU A 32 3.69 2.81 18.82
N GLU A 33 4.56 3.72 19.28
CA GLU A 33 4.18 4.71 20.30
C GLU A 33 3.13 5.70 19.77
N GLN A 34 3.22 6.13 18.51
CA GLN A 34 2.17 6.92 17.87
C GLN A 34 0.83 6.16 17.87
N ALA A 35 0.82 4.88 17.51
CA ALA A 35 -0.37 4.04 17.54
C ALA A 35 -0.94 3.89 18.96
N LYS A 36 -0.10 3.71 19.98
CA LYS A 36 -0.53 3.67 21.39
C LYS A 36 -1.14 4.99 21.85
N SER A 37 -0.62 6.11 21.36
CA SER A 37 -1.12 7.45 21.68
C SER A 37 -2.39 7.85 20.91
N ASN A 38 -2.81 7.03 19.94
CA ASN A 38 -3.97 7.34 19.11
C ASN A 38 -5.27 7.36 19.96
N PRO A 39 -6.00 8.49 20.01
CA PRO A 39 -7.16 8.65 20.88
C PRO A 39 -8.31 7.69 20.52
N ASP A 40 -8.45 7.32 19.25
CA ASP A 40 -9.48 6.39 18.81
C ASP A 40 -9.14 4.93 19.17
N LEU A 41 -7.86 4.59 19.34
CA LEU A 41 -7.48 3.27 19.88
C LEU A 41 -7.56 3.23 21.40
N ALA A 42 -7.31 4.35 22.09
CA ALA A 42 -7.30 4.43 23.55
C ALA A 42 -8.62 3.98 24.22
N LYS A 43 -9.77 4.23 23.58
CA LYS A 43 -11.09 3.76 24.04
C LYS A 43 -11.25 2.23 24.07
N HIS A 44 -10.39 1.50 23.35
CA HIS A 44 -10.36 0.03 23.30
C HIS A 44 -9.13 -0.55 24.02
N GLY A 45 -8.52 0.18 24.95
CA GLY A 45 -7.26 -0.21 25.60
C GLY A 45 -7.32 -1.53 26.38
N ASP A 46 -8.50 -1.98 26.83
CA ASP A 46 -8.69 -3.31 27.44
C ASP A 46 -8.70 -4.46 26.42
N ARG A 47 -8.77 -4.14 25.12
CA ARG A 47 -8.87 -5.08 24.01
C ARG A 47 -7.67 -5.06 23.08
N VAL A 48 -6.90 -3.99 23.06
CA VAL A 48 -5.78 -3.81 22.14
C VAL A 48 -4.47 -3.99 22.87
N THR A 49 -3.62 -4.85 22.33
CA THR A 49 -2.22 -5.04 22.74
C THR A 49 -1.29 -4.59 21.62
N PHE A 50 -0.07 -4.22 21.98
CA PHE A 50 0.91 -3.61 21.09
C PHE A 50 2.24 -4.32 21.27
N ASP A 51 2.79 -4.86 20.18
CA ASP A 51 4.04 -5.61 20.20
C ASP A 51 5.03 -5.02 19.18
N CYS A 52 6.23 -4.69 19.65
CA CYS A 52 7.29 -4.08 18.85
C CYS A 52 8.16 -5.18 18.19
N VAL A 53 7.68 -5.74 17.09
CA VAL A 53 8.28 -6.92 16.44
C VAL A 53 8.12 -6.84 14.91
N SER A 54 9.03 -7.45 14.17
CA SER A 54 8.88 -7.57 12.72
C SER A 54 7.87 -8.67 12.39
N ILE A 55 6.98 -8.39 11.44
CA ILE A 55 6.05 -9.39 10.88
C ILE A 55 6.76 -10.53 10.13
N GLU A 56 8.03 -10.34 9.80
CA GLU A 56 8.90 -11.34 9.19
C GLU A 56 9.35 -12.44 10.17
N ASP A 57 9.34 -12.15 11.47
CA ASP A 57 9.70 -13.07 12.55
C ASP A 57 8.77 -12.88 13.75
N LEU A 58 7.76 -13.76 13.83
CA LEU A 58 6.76 -13.78 14.89
C LEU A 58 6.96 -14.99 15.81
N SER A 59 8.20 -15.46 15.97
CA SER A 59 8.54 -16.67 16.72
C SER A 59 8.10 -16.68 18.19
N ASP A 60 7.96 -15.51 18.81
CA ASP A 60 7.43 -15.37 20.19
C ASP A 60 5.92 -15.69 20.30
N PHE A 61 5.20 -15.77 19.18
CA PHE A 61 3.78 -16.09 19.15
C PHE A 61 3.56 -17.59 18.87
N PRO A 62 2.72 -18.28 19.66
CA PRO A 62 2.46 -19.70 19.45
C PRO A 62 1.78 -19.99 18.11
N ASP A 63 2.12 -21.13 17.52
CA ASP A 63 1.42 -21.67 16.34
C ASP A 63 -0.08 -21.82 16.62
N GLY A 64 -0.91 -21.53 15.62
CA GLY A 64 -2.36 -21.70 15.71
C GLY A 64 -3.06 -20.83 16.76
N SER A 65 -2.46 -19.71 17.17
CA SER A 65 -2.98 -18.83 18.23
C SER A 65 -3.88 -17.70 17.72
N ILE A 66 -3.99 -17.50 16.41
CA ILE A 66 -4.67 -16.34 15.80
C ILE A 66 -5.88 -16.79 14.97
N ASP A 67 -7.03 -16.15 15.19
CA ASP A 67 -8.25 -16.45 14.42
C ASP A 67 -8.40 -15.59 13.15
N ARG A 68 -7.76 -14.41 13.09
CA ARG A 68 -7.88 -13.49 11.96
C ARG A 68 -6.64 -12.63 11.85
N ILE A 69 -6.07 -12.56 10.65
CA ILE A 69 -4.96 -11.66 10.31
C ILE A 69 -5.45 -10.72 9.20
N ILE A 70 -5.17 -9.42 9.34
CA ILE A 70 -5.49 -8.39 8.35
C ILE A 70 -4.23 -7.55 8.14
N CYS A 71 -3.80 -7.42 6.90
CA CYS A 71 -2.73 -6.53 6.47
C CYS A 71 -3.27 -5.63 5.37
N ASN A 72 -3.03 -4.32 5.46
CA ASN A 72 -3.45 -3.34 4.46
C ASN A 72 -2.26 -2.45 4.12
N GLU A 73 -1.86 -2.43 2.86
CA GLU A 73 -0.70 -1.66 2.36
C GLU A 73 0.56 -1.89 3.19
N LEU A 74 0.79 -3.15 3.53
CA LEU A 74 1.95 -3.57 4.32
C LEU A 74 3.07 -4.06 3.39
N TRP A 75 2.73 -4.89 2.41
CA TRP A 75 3.68 -5.66 1.61
C TRP A 75 4.50 -4.79 0.65
N SER A 76 3.92 -3.69 0.18
CA SER A 76 4.62 -2.67 -0.61
C SER A 76 5.74 -1.96 0.16
N GLU A 77 5.68 -1.92 1.49
CA GLU A 77 6.65 -1.25 2.36
C GLU A 77 7.65 -2.22 3.04
N LEU A 78 7.48 -3.53 2.82
CA LEU A 78 8.37 -4.55 3.34
C LEU A 78 9.62 -4.72 2.47
N PRO A 79 10.71 -5.30 3.04
CA PRO A 79 11.93 -5.57 2.28
C PRO A 79 11.65 -6.27 0.96
N THR A 80 12.02 -5.61 -0.13
CA THR A 80 11.80 -6.06 -1.51
C THR A 80 13.12 -5.95 -2.27
N LYS A 81 13.44 -7.01 -3.02
CA LYS A 81 14.54 -7.00 -3.98
C LYS A 81 13.98 -6.80 -5.37
N LEU A 82 14.62 -5.98 -6.19
CA LEU A 82 14.31 -5.90 -7.60
C LEU A 82 15.30 -6.77 -8.35
N ILE A 83 14.79 -7.78 -9.04
CA ILE A 83 15.63 -8.80 -9.65
C ILE A 83 15.28 -9.02 -11.12
N LEU A 84 16.26 -9.41 -11.91
CA LEU A 84 16.10 -9.79 -13.31
C LEU A 84 16.99 -10.99 -13.65
N ARG A 85 16.79 -11.58 -14.81
CA ARG A 85 17.70 -12.59 -15.38
C ARG A 85 18.55 -11.98 -16.48
N THR A 86 19.85 -12.25 -16.47
CA THR A 86 20.76 -11.95 -17.58
C THR A 86 21.68 -13.12 -17.80
N GLY A 87 21.65 -13.71 -18.99
CA GLY A 87 22.48 -14.87 -19.32
C GLY A 87 22.17 -16.10 -18.45
N GLY A 88 20.93 -16.20 -17.95
CA GLY A 88 20.53 -17.26 -17.03
C GLY A 88 20.96 -17.07 -15.56
N GLU A 89 21.70 -16.00 -15.25
CA GLU A 89 22.04 -15.61 -13.87
C GLU A 89 21.05 -14.59 -13.32
N ILE A 90 20.78 -14.65 -12.01
CA ILE A 90 19.90 -13.69 -11.34
C ILE A 90 20.73 -12.49 -10.91
N HIS A 91 20.29 -11.31 -11.31
CA HIS A 91 20.87 -10.03 -10.92
C HIS A 91 19.89 -9.26 -10.03
N GLU A 92 20.43 -8.44 -9.13
CA GLU A 92 19.67 -7.50 -8.29
C GLU A 92 19.97 -6.06 -8.72
N GLU A 93 18.94 -5.23 -8.82
CA GLU A 93 19.11 -3.78 -8.94
C GLU A 93 19.72 -3.23 -7.64
N GLN A 94 20.83 -2.53 -7.79
CA GLN A 94 21.48 -1.78 -6.73
C GLN A 94 21.52 -0.31 -7.14
N LEU A 95 21.22 0.57 -6.17
CA LEU A 95 21.40 2.00 -6.34
C LEU A 95 22.82 2.36 -5.91
N ARG A 96 23.62 2.83 -6.88
CA ARG A 96 24.98 3.31 -6.64
C ARG A 96 24.98 4.84 -6.60
N PRO A 97 25.38 5.46 -5.47
CA PRO A 97 25.60 6.90 -5.44
C PRO A 97 26.88 7.21 -6.20
N ASN A 98 26.79 8.12 -7.17
CA ASN A 98 27.93 8.63 -7.91
C ASN A 98 28.03 10.14 -7.76
N LEU A 99 29.26 10.65 -7.76
CA LEU A 99 29.50 12.07 -7.87
C LEU A 99 29.55 12.46 -9.34
N ASN A 100 28.91 13.57 -9.71
CA ASN A 100 29.09 14.15 -11.04
C ASN A 100 30.58 14.36 -11.33
N GLU A 101 31.08 13.83 -12.46
CA GLU A 101 32.51 13.92 -12.84
C GLU A 101 33.05 15.36 -12.83
N LYS A 102 32.20 16.35 -13.10
CA LYS A 102 32.57 17.78 -13.09
C LYS A 102 32.88 18.31 -11.68
N ARG A 103 32.29 17.72 -10.64
CA ARG A 103 32.46 18.09 -9.22
C ARG A 103 33.64 17.37 -8.56
N LEU A 104 34.17 16.31 -9.18
CA LEU A 104 35.28 15.53 -8.62
C LEU A 104 36.52 16.40 -8.35
N ALA A 105 36.72 17.44 -9.18
CA ALA A 105 37.79 18.42 -9.03
C ALA A 105 37.68 19.29 -7.76
N ASP A 106 36.47 19.43 -7.20
CA ASP A 106 36.22 20.16 -5.96
C ASP A 106 36.54 19.32 -4.72
N PHE A 107 36.80 18.02 -4.89
CA PHE A 107 37.19 17.08 -3.84
C PHE A 107 38.65 16.63 -4.02
N PRO A 108 39.64 17.54 -3.88
CA PRO A 108 41.04 17.22 -4.12
C PRO A 108 41.61 16.19 -3.14
N ASP A 109 40.96 15.98 -1.99
CA ASP A 109 41.36 15.02 -0.95
C ASP A 109 40.28 13.96 -0.70
N TRP A 110 39.86 13.28 -1.77
CA TRP A 110 38.95 12.13 -1.71
C TRP A 110 39.40 11.03 -0.73
N PRO A 111 40.70 10.67 -0.61
CA PRO A 111 41.15 9.70 0.39
C PRO A 111 40.80 10.10 1.82
N LYS A 112 41.00 11.38 2.19
CA LYS A 112 40.62 11.90 3.50
C LYS A 112 39.12 11.85 3.73
N PHE A 113 38.31 12.11 2.69
CA PHE A 113 36.85 11.91 2.78
C PHE A 113 36.50 10.45 3.11
N ILE A 114 37.06 9.48 2.38
CA ILE A 114 36.77 8.05 2.59
C ILE A 114 37.19 7.60 4.00
N GLU A 115 38.34 8.08 4.48
CA GLU A 115 38.81 7.80 5.84
C GLU A 115 37.86 8.39 6.89
N ALA A 116 37.50 9.67 6.78
CA ALA A 116 36.59 10.34 7.71
C ALA A 116 35.19 9.70 7.68
N PHE A 117 34.68 9.34 6.50
CA PHE A 117 33.40 8.64 6.36
C PHE A 117 33.42 7.26 7.00
N GLY A 118 34.47 6.46 6.75
CA GLY A 118 34.65 5.15 7.36
C GLY A 118 34.78 5.19 8.89
N GLN A 119 35.34 6.28 9.44
CA GLN A 119 35.46 6.51 10.88
C GLN A 119 34.23 7.18 11.50
N GLN A 120 33.21 7.55 10.72
CA GLN A 120 32.06 8.35 11.15
C GLN A 120 32.48 9.68 11.82
N ASP A 121 33.60 10.28 11.38
CA ASP A 121 34.11 11.55 11.91
C ASP A 121 33.33 12.73 11.33
N ILE A 122 32.21 13.05 11.97
CA ILE A 122 31.30 14.13 11.56
C ILE A 122 32.00 15.49 11.51
N GLU A 123 32.93 15.77 12.43
CA GLU A 123 33.63 17.06 12.49
C GLU A 123 34.49 17.25 11.23
N SER A 124 35.30 16.24 10.88
CA SER A 124 36.08 16.25 9.64
C SER A 124 35.21 16.29 8.38
N LEU A 125 34.08 15.58 8.37
CA LEU A 125 33.15 15.55 7.23
C LEU A 125 32.50 16.90 6.97
N THR A 126 32.14 17.67 8.01
CA THR A 126 31.55 19.01 7.84
C THR A 126 32.52 20.06 7.29
N GLY A 127 33.82 19.82 7.44
CA GLY A 127 34.87 20.68 6.88
C GLY A 127 35.19 20.42 5.41
N LEU A 128 34.63 19.35 4.83
CA LEU A 128 34.78 19.02 3.42
C LEU A 128 33.65 19.68 2.59
N PRO A 129 33.85 19.90 1.28
CA PRO A 129 32.81 20.47 0.44
C PRO A 129 31.52 19.63 0.49
N SER A 130 30.36 20.28 0.46
CA SER A 130 29.09 19.56 0.35
C SER A 130 29.01 18.86 -1.02
N PHE A 131 28.57 17.60 -1.03
CA PHE A 131 28.32 16.83 -2.26
C PHE A 131 27.00 16.07 -2.27
N LEU A 132 26.26 16.03 -1.15
CA LEU A 132 25.05 15.22 -1.06
C LEU A 132 23.99 15.66 -2.07
N GLU A 133 23.92 16.97 -2.36
CA GLU A 133 23.04 17.55 -3.38
C GLU A 133 23.51 17.25 -4.81
N ASP A 134 24.77 16.83 -5.00
CA ASP A 134 25.37 16.52 -6.30
C ASP A 134 25.44 15.01 -6.59
N LEU A 135 24.91 14.18 -5.69
CA LEU A 135 24.85 12.74 -5.90
C LEU A 135 23.86 12.40 -7.02
N VAL A 136 24.35 11.66 -8.01
CA VAL A 136 23.56 11.02 -9.03
C VAL A 136 23.41 9.55 -8.65
N TRP A 137 22.18 9.09 -8.47
CA TRP A 137 21.89 7.68 -8.20
C TRP A 137 21.82 6.92 -9.52
N GLU A 138 22.77 6.02 -9.76
CA GLU A 138 22.76 5.14 -10.92
C GLU A 138 22.21 3.78 -10.52
N ARG A 139 21.41 3.19 -11.40
CA ARG A 139 20.95 1.81 -11.28
C ARG A 139 21.99 0.88 -11.88
N GLU A 140 22.42 -0.10 -11.11
CA GLU A 140 23.29 -1.18 -11.59
C GLU A 140 22.63 -2.53 -11.32
N TYR A 141 22.78 -3.47 -12.24
CA TYR A 141 22.32 -4.83 -12.06
C TYR A 141 23.53 -5.72 -11.83
N ARG A 142 23.61 -6.31 -10.63
CA ARG A 142 24.76 -7.13 -10.24
C ARG A 142 24.34 -8.56 -10.00
N PRO A 143 25.14 -9.56 -10.42
CA PRO A 143 24.84 -10.96 -10.14
C PRO A 143 24.87 -11.19 -8.63
N ILE A 144 23.94 -11.99 -8.13
CA ILE A 144 23.81 -12.27 -6.69
C ILE A 144 23.82 -13.77 -6.40
N GLU A 145 24.36 -14.14 -5.24
CA GLU A 145 24.25 -15.50 -4.73
C GLU A 145 22.85 -15.74 -4.19
N THR A 146 22.12 -16.70 -4.79
CA THR A 146 20.73 -16.99 -4.40
C THR A 146 20.60 -18.02 -3.28
N LYS A 147 21.71 -18.49 -2.69
CA LYS A 147 21.73 -19.63 -1.76
C LYS A 147 20.86 -19.39 -0.51
N ASP A 148 20.82 -18.15 -0.03
CA ASP A 148 20.14 -17.75 1.19
C ASP A 148 18.76 -17.10 0.91
N PHE A 149 18.29 -17.14 -0.35
CA PHE A 149 16.99 -16.56 -0.70
C PHE A 149 15.85 -17.33 -0.01
N PRO A 150 14.98 -16.66 0.77
CA PRO A 150 13.73 -17.25 1.21
C PRO A 150 12.94 -17.79 0.01
N PHE A 151 12.51 -19.05 0.04
CA PHE A 151 11.79 -19.66 -1.09
C PHE A 151 12.59 -19.69 -2.41
N ARG A 152 13.93 -19.75 -2.36
CA ARG A 152 14.83 -19.79 -3.54
C ARG A 152 14.30 -20.62 -4.71
N ARG A 153 13.86 -21.86 -4.47
CA ARG A 153 13.39 -22.76 -5.54
C ARG A 153 12.15 -22.20 -6.24
N THR A 154 11.20 -21.65 -5.48
CA THR A 154 9.99 -21.02 -6.00
C THR A 154 10.33 -19.79 -6.82
N VAL A 155 11.21 -18.92 -6.31
CA VAL A 155 11.65 -17.71 -7.02
C VAL A 155 12.36 -18.05 -8.31
N VAL A 156 13.28 -19.02 -8.30
CA VAL A 156 13.98 -19.48 -9.50
C VAL A 156 13.02 -20.07 -10.53
N GLU A 157 12.02 -20.84 -10.10
CA GLU A 157 11.01 -21.39 -11.01
C GLU A 157 10.14 -20.29 -11.62
N PHE A 158 9.65 -19.35 -10.80
CA PHE A 158 8.89 -18.18 -11.24
C PHE A 158 9.67 -17.38 -12.30
N LEU A 159 10.95 -17.11 -12.07
CA LEU A 159 11.76 -16.31 -12.99
C LEU A 159 11.97 -16.97 -14.36
N LYS A 160 11.78 -18.29 -14.53
CA LYS A 160 11.82 -18.93 -15.85
C LYS A 160 10.69 -18.46 -16.77
N HIS A 161 9.62 -17.92 -16.19
CA HIS A 161 8.49 -17.34 -16.91
C HIS A 161 8.63 -15.83 -17.14
N ILE A 162 9.75 -15.25 -16.69
CA ILE A 162 10.11 -13.87 -16.92
C ILE A 162 11.22 -13.81 -17.98
N ASP A 163 11.02 -12.95 -18.98
CA ASP A 163 11.98 -12.70 -20.05
C ASP A 163 13.32 -12.16 -19.49
N GLU A 164 14.40 -12.38 -20.24
CA GLU A 164 15.70 -11.83 -19.85
C GLU A 164 15.64 -10.29 -19.82
N GLU A 165 16.40 -9.70 -18.89
CA GLU A 165 16.52 -8.26 -18.66
C GLU A 165 15.22 -7.55 -18.23
N VAL A 166 14.14 -8.30 -17.96
CA VAL A 166 12.91 -7.75 -17.38
C VAL A 166 13.00 -7.74 -15.85
N LEU A 167 12.98 -6.54 -15.27
CA LEU A 167 13.03 -6.32 -13.82
C LEU A 167 11.71 -6.66 -13.15
N VAL A 168 11.72 -7.43 -12.07
CA VAL A 168 10.52 -7.78 -11.29
C VAL A 168 10.75 -7.62 -9.79
N PRO A 169 9.72 -7.23 -9.01
CA PRO A 169 9.79 -7.26 -7.56
C PRO A 169 9.80 -8.69 -7.03
N TYR A 170 10.74 -8.98 -6.14
CA TYR A 170 10.75 -10.10 -5.22
C TYR A 170 10.49 -9.56 -3.82
N ASN A 171 9.21 -9.53 -3.43
CA ASN A 171 8.75 -9.00 -2.14
C ASN A 171 9.11 -10.00 -1.02
N VAL A 172 10.35 -9.93 -0.53
CA VAL A 172 10.92 -10.88 0.45
C VAL A 172 10.12 -10.89 1.74
N GLY A 173 9.84 -9.71 2.30
CA GLY A 173 9.09 -9.61 3.55
C GLY A 173 7.64 -10.09 3.39
N ALA A 174 7.01 -9.85 2.24
CA ALA A 174 5.67 -10.39 1.96
C ALA A 174 5.68 -11.93 1.94
N CYS A 175 6.65 -12.55 1.26
CA CYS A 175 6.83 -14.01 1.26
C CYS A 175 7.00 -14.57 2.68
N GLN A 176 7.83 -13.93 3.51
CA GLN A 176 8.06 -14.37 4.90
C GLN A 176 6.81 -14.19 5.76
N SER A 177 6.10 -13.07 5.61
CA SER A 177 4.86 -12.82 6.33
C SER A 177 3.77 -13.86 6.01
N LEU A 178 3.71 -14.37 4.77
CA LEU A 178 2.77 -15.45 4.41
C LEU A 178 3.07 -16.75 5.16
N LYS A 179 4.35 -17.07 5.37
CA LYS A 179 4.78 -18.23 6.16
C LYS A 179 4.36 -18.07 7.62
N GLU A 180 4.61 -16.91 8.21
CA GLU A 180 4.21 -16.63 9.59
C GLU A 180 2.69 -16.61 9.74
N ALA A 181 1.97 -16.01 8.79
CA ALA A 181 0.51 -16.01 8.78
C ALA A 181 -0.05 -17.44 8.75
N LYS A 182 0.47 -18.33 7.89
CA LYS A 182 0.05 -19.74 7.88
C LYS A 182 0.29 -20.41 9.23
N ARG A 183 1.46 -20.20 9.84
CA ARG A 183 1.85 -20.81 11.12
C ARG A 183 0.94 -20.34 12.27
N LEU A 184 0.62 -19.05 12.29
CA LEU A 184 -0.14 -18.43 13.37
C LEU A 184 -1.64 -18.70 13.33
N LEU A 185 -2.21 -18.91 12.15
CA LEU A 185 -3.64 -19.14 12.00
C LEU A 185 -4.08 -20.45 12.66
N SER A 186 -5.04 -20.37 13.58
CA SER A 186 -5.68 -21.53 14.21
C SER A 186 -6.39 -22.40 13.16
N PRO A 187 -6.57 -23.72 13.35
CA PRO A 187 -7.23 -24.58 12.36
C PRO A 187 -8.67 -24.18 11.98
N ASN A 188 -9.34 -23.42 12.85
CA ASN A 188 -10.70 -22.90 12.63
C ASN A 188 -10.74 -21.39 12.45
N ALA A 189 -9.58 -20.78 12.17
CA ALA A 189 -9.47 -19.36 11.95
C ALA A 189 -10.38 -18.88 10.81
N ILE A 190 -10.85 -17.64 10.94
CA ILE A 190 -11.51 -16.89 9.87
C ILE A 190 -10.57 -16.75 8.66
N GLY A 191 -9.27 -16.62 8.91
CA GLY A 191 -8.22 -16.64 7.88
C GLY A 191 -7.40 -15.35 7.81
N PHE A 192 -6.56 -15.27 6.78
CA PHE A 192 -5.72 -14.12 6.44
C PHE A 192 -6.38 -13.27 5.35
N SER A 193 -6.28 -11.95 5.46
CA SER A 193 -6.57 -11.02 4.36
C SER A 193 -5.40 -10.03 4.22
N GLY A 194 -4.81 -9.96 3.02
CA GLY A 194 -3.83 -8.95 2.64
C GLY A 194 -4.38 -8.10 1.50
N PHE A 195 -4.27 -6.77 1.61
CA PHE A 195 -4.66 -5.81 0.58
C PHE A 195 -3.45 -4.98 0.22
N ASP A 196 -3.08 -4.94 -1.06
CA ASP A 196 -1.94 -4.14 -1.53
C ASP A 196 -2.02 -3.88 -3.02
N ALA A 197 -1.28 -2.86 -3.49
CA ALA A 197 -1.19 -2.53 -4.90
C ALA A 197 -0.20 -3.46 -5.62
N GLY A 198 -0.64 -4.09 -6.69
CA GLY A 198 0.19 -5.06 -7.38
C GLY A 198 -0.47 -5.69 -8.60
N THR A 199 0.11 -6.78 -9.07
CA THR A 199 -0.43 -7.52 -10.20
C THR A 199 -0.29 -9.03 -10.05
N VAL A 200 -1.27 -9.75 -10.58
CA VAL A 200 -1.26 -11.21 -10.78
C VAL A 200 -0.91 -11.58 -12.22
N ASP A 201 -0.89 -10.62 -13.14
CA ASP A 201 -0.77 -10.90 -14.57
C ASP A 201 0.70 -11.02 -14.97
N LEU A 202 1.07 -12.22 -15.43
CA LEU A 202 2.41 -12.50 -15.93
C LEU A 202 2.78 -11.67 -17.16
N HIS A 203 1.80 -11.25 -17.98
CA HIS A 203 2.06 -10.36 -19.10
C HIS A 203 2.47 -8.97 -18.63
N VAL A 204 1.77 -8.44 -17.63
CA VAL A 204 2.15 -7.18 -16.97
C VAL A 204 3.52 -7.32 -16.33
N LEU A 205 3.81 -8.42 -15.62
CA LEU A 205 5.13 -8.69 -15.05
C LEU A 205 6.25 -8.83 -16.08
N ASN A 206 5.93 -9.19 -17.32
CA ASN A 206 6.89 -9.26 -18.42
C ASN A 206 7.06 -7.95 -19.18
N ASP A 207 6.27 -6.92 -18.88
CA ASP A 207 6.47 -5.60 -19.48
C ASP A 207 7.73 -4.94 -18.87
N PRO A 208 8.76 -4.61 -19.69
CA PRO A 208 9.96 -3.93 -19.22
C PRO A 208 9.69 -2.50 -18.72
N GLU A 209 8.60 -1.87 -19.16
CA GLU A 209 8.23 -0.50 -18.78
C GLU A 209 7.33 -0.45 -17.54
N LYS A 210 6.95 -1.61 -16.98
CA LYS A 210 6.09 -1.64 -15.80
C LYS A 210 6.73 -0.92 -14.61
N PRO A 211 5.94 -0.19 -13.80
CA PRO A 211 6.45 0.35 -12.55
C PRO A 211 6.72 -0.79 -11.55
N CYS A 212 7.96 -0.87 -11.05
CA CYS A 212 8.31 -1.81 -9.98
C CYS A 212 8.20 -1.16 -8.58
N TYR A 213 8.26 0.16 -8.51
CA TYR A 213 8.13 0.94 -7.29
C TYR A 213 7.83 2.40 -7.61
N THR A 214 7.36 3.13 -6.59
CA THR A 214 7.33 4.59 -6.57
C THR A 214 8.15 5.10 -5.40
N VAL A 215 8.60 6.36 -5.47
CA VAL A 215 9.30 7.02 -4.37
C VAL A 215 8.50 8.23 -3.95
N GLN A 216 7.99 8.23 -2.71
CA GLN A 216 7.22 9.34 -2.15
C GLN A 216 7.85 9.76 -0.82
N GLY A 217 8.18 11.05 -0.67
CA GLY A 217 8.82 11.55 0.56
C GLY A 217 10.16 10.87 0.92
N GLY A 218 10.83 10.25 -0.06
CA GLY A 218 12.06 9.47 0.15
C GLY A 218 11.84 8.01 0.56
N GLN A 219 10.58 7.55 0.66
CA GLN A 219 10.22 6.16 0.94
C GLN A 219 9.88 5.43 -0.35
N PHE A 220 10.34 4.18 -0.46
CA PHE A 220 10.03 3.31 -1.59
C PHE A 220 8.77 2.53 -1.29
N SER A 221 7.79 2.62 -2.19
CA SER A 221 6.61 1.77 -2.19
C SER A 221 6.66 0.84 -3.39
N PHE A 222 6.83 -0.46 -3.15
CA PHE A 222 7.04 -1.45 -4.19
C PHE A 222 5.74 -2.05 -4.69
N MET A 223 5.67 -2.31 -6.00
CA MET A 223 4.59 -3.12 -6.56
C MET A 223 4.64 -4.52 -5.96
N VAL A 224 3.51 -5.03 -5.49
CA VAL A 224 3.43 -6.41 -4.99
C VAL A 224 3.26 -7.38 -6.16
N ASN A 225 4.17 -8.35 -6.23
CA ASN A 225 4.14 -9.42 -7.21
C ASN A 225 3.22 -10.56 -6.71
N PHE A 226 1.90 -10.40 -6.91
CA PHE A 226 0.92 -11.38 -6.44
C PHE A 226 1.03 -12.72 -7.16
N GLN A 227 1.54 -12.77 -8.40
CA GLN A 227 1.86 -14.04 -9.06
C GLN A 227 2.91 -14.84 -8.27
N LEU A 228 4.01 -14.20 -7.84
CA LEU A 228 4.99 -14.86 -6.98
C LEU A 228 4.41 -15.19 -5.60
N MET A 229 3.54 -14.34 -5.04
CA MET A 229 2.85 -14.66 -3.79
C MET A 229 1.99 -15.92 -3.91
N GLN A 230 1.30 -16.15 -5.04
CA GLN A 230 0.57 -17.40 -5.29
C GLN A 230 1.51 -18.60 -5.32
N ASP A 231 2.67 -18.48 -5.97
CA ASP A 231 3.65 -19.55 -6.08
C ASP A 231 4.22 -19.92 -4.70
N VAL A 232 4.49 -18.91 -3.87
CA VAL A 232 4.92 -19.08 -2.47
C VAL A 232 3.81 -19.66 -1.61
N ALA A 233 2.57 -19.20 -1.76
CA ALA A 233 1.42 -19.76 -1.07
C ALA A 233 1.25 -21.26 -1.38
N ARG A 234 1.36 -21.64 -2.66
CA ARG A 234 1.36 -23.06 -3.08
C ARG A 234 2.52 -23.84 -2.48
N HIS A 235 3.73 -23.27 -2.46
CA HIS A 235 4.90 -23.88 -1.81
C HIS A 235 4.65 -24.14 -0.31
N LEU A 236 3.95 -23.23 0.34
CA LEU A 236 3.56 -23.35 1.74
C LEU A 236 2.37 -24.29 1.97
N ASN A 237 1.84 -24.95 0.94
CA ASN A 237 0.60 -25.74 0.96
C ASN A 237 -0.63 -24.91 1.40
N ILE A 238 -0.74 -23.68 0.90
CA ILE A 238 -1.95 -22.86 1.02
C ILE A 238 -2.75 -23.09 -0.26
N HIS A 239 -3.77 -23.95 -0.20
CA HIS A 239 -4.53 -24.38 -1.38
C HIS A 239 -5.87 -23.66 -1.54
N THR A 240 -6.46 -23.17 -0.45
CA THR A 240 -7.79 -22.55 -0.41
C THR A 240 -7.75 -21.02 -0.53
N GLY A 241 -6.78 -20.50 -1.28
CA GLY A 241 -6.56 -19.08 -1.44
C GLY A 241 -7.45 -18.45 -2.52
N MET A 242 -7.89 -17.22 -2.30
CA MET A 242 -8.53 -16.39 -3.31
C MET A 242 -7.64 -15.18 -3.55
N ILE A 243 -7.39 -14.88 -4.82
CA ILE A 243 -6.80 -13.61 -5.24
C ILE A 243 -7.77 -12.96 -6.21
N GLU A 244 -8.25 -11.79 -5.83
CA GLU A 244 -9.22 -11.00 -6.59
C GLU A 244 -8.89 -9.52 -6.44
N SER A 245 -9.43 -8.65 -7.30
CA SER A 245 -9.30 -7.22 -7.05
C SER A 245 -10.05 -6.81 -5.78
N GLN A 246 -9.60 -5.75 -5.13
CA GLN A 246 -10.32 -5.16 -4.00
C GLN A 246 -11.72 -4.71 -4.42
N ARG A 247 -11.88 -4.24 -5.66
CA ARG A 247 -13.18 -3.91 -6.26
C ARG A 247 -14.12 -5.12 -6.29
N ASP A 248 -13.65 -6.27 -6.77
CA ASP A 248 -14.45 -7.49 -6.83
C ASP A 248 -14.75 -8.03 -5.43
N PHE A 249 -13.78 -8.00 -4.52
CA PHE A 249 -13.97 -8.37 -3.11
C PHE A 249 -15.08 -7.54 -2.47
N VAL A 250 -15.00 -6.22 -2.55
CA VAL A 250 -15.97 -5.29 -1.97
C VAL A 250 -17.33 -5.47 -2.64
N GLY A 251 -17.38 -5.53 -3.97
CA GLY A 251 -18.62 -5.73 -4.72
C GLY A 251 -19.32 -7.04 -4.38
N ARG A 252 -18.56 -8.13 -4.24
CA ARG A 252 -19.08 -9.44 -3.79
C ARG A 252 -19.60 -9.39 -2.36
N CYS A 253 -18.87 -8.75 -1.44
CA CYS A 253 -19.31 -8.56 -0.05
C CYS A 253 -20.60 -7.74 0.07
N LEU A 254 -20.79 -6.75 -0.81
CA LEU A 254 -21.98 -5.89 -0.82
C LEU A 254 -23.07 -6.39 -1.78
N SER A 255 -22.79 -7.43 -2.57
CA SER A 255 -23.67 -7.96 -3.62
C SER A 255 -24.12 -6.89 -4.63
N THR A 256 -23.21 -6.00 -5.04
CA THR A 256 -23.46 -4.91 -5.99
C THR A 256 -22.18 -4.48 -6.69
N ASN A 257 -22.28 -3.74 -7.80
CA ASN A 257 -21.12 -3.12 -8.42
C ASN A 257 -20.63 -1.94 -7.58
N VAL A 258 -19.32 -1.77 -7.53
CA VAL A 258 -18.68 -0.68 -6.81
C VAL A 258 -17.60 -0.02 -7.66
N ILE A 259 -17.38 1.27 -7.40
CA ILE A 259 -16.28 2.05 -7.96
C ILE A 259 -15.55 2.74 -6.82
N SER A 260 -14.23 2.89 -6.91
CA SER A 260 -13.52 3.76 -5.96
C SER A 260 -13.79 5.24 -6.29
N VAL A 261 -13.65 6.13 -5.32
CA VAL A 261 -13.74 7.58 -5.60
C VAL A 261 -12.62 8.02 -6.55
N MET A 262 -11.44 7.41 -6.49
CA MET A 262 -10.35 7.63 -7.47
C MET A 262 -10.77 7.27 -8.90
N ASP A 263 -11.39 6.12 -9.13
CA ASP A 263 -11.85 5.70 -10.45
C ASP A 263 -12.99 6.61 -10.96
N LEU A 264 -13.87 7.05 -10.05
CA LEU A 264 -14.89 8.04 -10.37
C LEU A 264 -14.25 9.37 -10.80
N LEU A 265 -13.24 9.86 -10.08
CA LEU A 265 -12.49 11.06 -10.46
C LEU A 265 -11.82 10.90 -11.83
N ALA A 266 -11.23 9.72 -12.10
CA ALA A 266 -10.60 9.39 -13.37
C ALA A 266 -11.58 9.32 -14.54
N SER A 267 -12.87 9.04 -14.28
CA SER A 267 -13.92 9.04 -15.31
C SER A 267 -14.41 10.45 -15.68
N HIS A 268 -13.88 11.51 -15.07
CA HIS A 268 -14.27 12.87 -15.41
C HIS A 268 -13.76 13.21 -16.82
N PRO A 269 -14.62 13.65 -17.78
CA PRO A 269 -14.24 13.79 -19.19
C PRO A 269 -13.26 14.94 -19.47
N SER A 270 -13.20 15.92 -18.58
CA SER A 270 -12.29 17.07 -18.70
C SER A 270 -11.84 17.53 -17.31
N PRO A 271 -11.01 16.75 -16.61
CA PRO A 271 -10.54 17.11 -15.28
C PRO A 271 -9.66 18.38 -15.38
N PRO A 272 -9.54 19.18 -14.31
CA PRO A 272 -8.67 20.35 -14.32
C PRO A 272 -7.21 19.95 -14.62
N GLU A 273 -6.67 20.40 -15.75
CA GLU A 273 -5.27 20.15 -16.15
C GLU A 273 -4.30 21.25 -15.67
N GLY A 274 -4.79 22.22 -14.91
CA GLY A 274 -4.03 23.39 -14.48
C GLY A 274 -3.25 23.17 -13.18
N GLN A 275 -3.39 24.10 -12.25
CA GLN A 275 -2.66 24.03 -10.97
C GLN A 275 -3.26 22.95 -10.07
N ALA A 276 -2.42 22.26 -9.27
CA ALA A 276 -2.83 21.16 -8.40
C ALA A 276 -4.04 21.48 -7.51
N TRP A 277 -4.16 22.72 -7.01
CA TRP A 277 -5.31 23.14 -6.20
C TRP A 277 -6.66 23.08 -6.93
N GLN A 278 -6.69 23.15 -8.26
CA GLN A 278 -7.92 23.02 -9.03
C GLN A 278 -8.43 21.58 -9.00
N LEU A 279 -7.52 20.62 -8.99
CA LEU A 279 -7.85 19.22 -8.77
C LEU A 279 -8.35 19.00 -7.34
N ASP A 280 -7.68 19.58 -6.33
CA ASP A 280 -8.16 19.56 -4.94
C ASP A 280 -9.60 20.09 -4.82
N ALA A 281 -9.90 21.20 -5.51
CA ALA A 281 -11.23 21.78 -5.53
C ALA A 281 -12.28 20.86 -6.20
N LEU A 282 -11.92 20.18 -7.30
CA LEU A 282 -12.79 19.17 -7.91
C LEU A 282 -13.05 18.02 -6.94
N ILE A 283 -12.00 17.45 -6.35
CA ILE A 283 -12.10 16.34 -5.40
C ILE A 283 -13.05 16.71 -4.25
N LEU A 284 -12.84 17.85 -3.60
CA LEU A 284 -13.67 18.27 -2.47
C LEU A 284 -15.13 18.50 -2.84
N ARG A 285 -15.41 19.05 -4.03
CA ARG A 285 -16.79 19.22 -4.52
C ARG A 285 -17.44 17.90 -4.87
N THR A 286 -16.68 16.96 -5.43
CA THR A 286 -17.16 15.59 -5.67
C THR A 286 -17.51 14.90 -4.36
N LEU A 287 -16.66 15.01 -3.34
CA LEU A 287 -16.94 14.49 -1.99
C LEU A 287 -18.19 15.15 -1.37
N GLU A 288 -18.38 16.45 -1.54
CA GLU A 288 -19.58 17.15 -1.09
C GLU A 288 -20.86 16.59 -1.77
N ALA A 289 -20.82 16.37 -3.08
CA ALA A 289 -21.92 15.78 -3.83
C ALA A 289 -22.23 14.35 -3.34
N LEU A 290 -21.21 13.53 -3.17
CA LEU A 290 -21.34 12.15 -2.68
C LEU A 290 -21.85 12.08 -1.24
N ASN A 291 -21.44 13.00 -0.37
CA ASN A 291 -21.87 13.06 1.04
C ASN A 291 -23.37 13.29 1.21
N ARG A 292 -24.11 13.67 0.17
CA ARG A 292 -25.57 13.76 0.22
C ARG A 292 -26.22 12.40 0.27
N THR A 293 -25.61 11.39 -0.36
CA THR A 293 -26.19 10.05 -0.55
C THR A 293 -25.43 8.97 0.19
N TYR A 294 -24.10 9.07 0.28
CA TYR A 294 -23.23 8.14 0.97
C TYR A 294 -23.31 8.32 2.48
N ARG A 295 -23.33 7.20 3.23
CA ARG A 295 -23.30 7.20 4.69
C ARG A 295 -22.29 6.17 5.18
N SER A 296 -21.10 6.63 5.55
CA SER A 296 -20.09 5.80 6.18
C SER A 296 -20.64 5.20 7.49
N PRO A 297 -20.45 3.89 7.73
CA PRO A 297 -20.71 3.30 9.04
C PRO A 297 -19.66 3.71 10.08
N TYR A 298 -18.59 4.38 9.66
CA TYR A 298 -17.53 4.89 10.52
C TYR A 298 -17.64 6.40 10.66
N HIS A 299 -17.51 6.90 11.89
CA HIS A 299 -17.53 8.33 12.17
C HIS A 299 -16.10 8.89 12.13
N ARG A 300 -15.72 9.47 10.99
CA ARG A 300 -14.42 10.10 10.78
C ARG A 300 -14.58 11.32 9.86
N HIS A 301 -14.08 12.46 10.32
CA HIS A 301 -13.94 13.61 9.44
C HIS A 301 -12.74 13.40 8.52
N ILE A 302 -12.91 13.64 7.22
CA ILE A 302 -11.81 13.49 6.26
C ILE A 302 -10.66 14.45 6.62
N GLU A 303 -9.43 13.93 6.53
CA GLU A 303 -8.20 14.71 6.59
C GLU A 303 -7.73 14.92 5.16
N PHE A 304 -7.94 16.13 4.63
CA PHE A 304 -7.59 16.46 3.25
C PHE A 304 -6.54 17.59 3.22
N PRO A 305 -5.26 17.30 2.96
CA PRO A 305 -4.23 18.32 2.87
C PRO A 305 -4.37 19.09 1.56
N LEU A 306 -4.67 20.39 1.65
CA LEU A 306 -4.71 21.27 0.48
C LEU A 306 -3.31 21.53 -0.06
N SER A 307 -3.17 21.57 -1.39
CA SER A 307 -1.92 21.90 -2.05
C SER A 307 -1.35 23.24 -1.56
N GLU A 308 -0.02 23.29 -1.38
CA GLU A 308 0.69 24.52 -1.05
C GLU A 308 0.48 25.61 -2.12
N SER A 309 0.23 25.20 -3.38
CA SER A 309 -0.05 26.07 -4.52
C SER A 309 -1.41 26.77 -4.46
N THR A 310 -2.28 26.41 -3.51
CA THR A 310 -3.64 26.97 -3.38
C THR A 310 -3.59 28.48 -3.08
N PRO A 311 -4.19 29.33 -3.94
CA PRO A 311 -4.26 30.77 -3.70
C PRO A 311 -4.97 31.09 -2.38
N ALA A 312 -4.50 32.12 -1.66
CA ALA A 312 -5.03 32.46 -0.33
C ALA A 312 -6.56 32.72 -0.31
N HIS A 313 -7.11 33.28 -1.39
CA HIS A 313 -8.55 33.53 -1.50
C HIS A 313 -9.36 32.24 -1.69
N GLU A 314 -8.81 31.24 -2.40
CA GLU A 314 -9.45 29.94 -2.59
C GLU A 314 -9.28 29.04 -1.36
N ARG A 315 -8.10 29.09 -0.71
CA ARG A 315 -7.76 28.26 0.45
C ARG A 315 -8.80 28.36 1.56
N ALA A 316 -9.20 29.58 1.94
CA ALA A 316 -10.22 29.78 2.97
C ALA A 316 -11.61 29.24 2.56
N GLY A 317 -11.90 29.14 1.26
CA GLY A 317 -13.11 28.49 0.74
C GLY A 317 -13.03 26.97 0.86
N LEU A 318 -11.91 26.39 0.42
CA LEU A 318 -11.68 24.95 0.45
C LEU A 318 -11.54 24.40 1.87
N GLU A 319 -10.88 25.12 2.78
CA GLU A 319 -10.79 24.73 4.20
C GLU A 319 -12.17 24.69 4.86
N ARG A 320 -13.04 25.66 4.55
CA ARG A 320 -14.44 25.64 5.02
C ARG A 320 -15.23 24.48 4.40
N LEU A 321 -14.98 24.17 3.13
CA LEU A 321 -15.61 23.03 2.47
C LEU A 321 -15.20 21.73 3.17
N VAL A 322 -13.90 21.51 3.38
CA VAL A 322 -13.37 20.36 4.14
C VAL A 322 -14.09 20.26 5.48
N GLN A 323 -14.10 21.32 6.30
CA GLN A 323 -14.75 21.35 7.62
C GLN A 323 -16.27 21.10 7.58
N SER A 324 -16.92 21.34 6.45
CA SER A 324 -18.36 21.14 6.28
C SER A 324 -18.73 19.73 5.83
N LEU A 325 -17.75 18.93 5.37
CA LEU A 325 -17.99 17.56 4.97
C LEU A 325 -18.46 16.74 6.18
N SER A 326 -19.45 15.87 5.94
CA SER A 326 -20.03 15.05 7.00
C SER A 326 -18.96 14.12 7.58
N PRO A 327 -18.86 13.98 8.92
CA PRO A 327 -18.07 12.93 9.56
C PRO A 327 -18.56 11.51 9.26
N GLN A 328 -19.75 11.37 8.68
CA GLN A 328 -20.28 10.10 8.15
C GLN A 328 -20.31 10.12 6.62
N GLY A 329 -19.58 11.03 6.00
CA GLY A 329 -19.40 11.12 4.57
C GLY A 329 -18.39 10.09 4.06
N VAL A 330 -18.01 10.25 2.80
CA VAL A 330 -16.93 9.49 2.18
C VAL A 330 -15.63 9.73 2.97
N PRO A 331 -14.97 8.67 3.49
CA PRO A 331 -13.88 8.82 4.44
C PRO A 331 -12.53 9.20 3.81
N ASP A 332 -12.32 8.85 2.54
CA ASP A 332 -11.10 9.11 1.76
C ASP A 332 -11.38 8.90 0.26
N THR A 333 -10.39 9.16 -0.60
CA THR A 333 -10.53 8.98 -2.05
C THR A 333 -10.38 7.53 -2.53
N VAL A 334 -9.94 6.61 -1.67
CA VAL A 334 -9.84 5.17 -2.02
C VAL A 334 -11.09 4.39 -1.60
N ALA A 335 -12.03 5.04 -0.92
CA ALA A 335 -13.31 4.47 -0.53
C ALA A 335 -14.14 4.03 -1.74
N TYR A 336 -14.83 2.91 -1.58
CA TYR A 336 -15.75 2.39 -2.57
C TYR A 336 -17.16 2.92 -2.39
N LEU A 337 -17.79 3.27 -3.51
CA LEU A 337 -19.18 3.68 -3.63
C LEU A 337 -19.96 2.58 -4.33
N THR A 338 -21.15 2.26 -3.83
CA THR A 338 -22.07 1.36 -4.54
C THR A 338 -22.66 2.05 -5.76
N GLU A 339 -22.99 1.26 -6.77
CA GLU A 339 -23.73 1.72 -7.95
C GLU A 339 -24.97 2.56 -7.57
N SER A 340 -25.71 2.14 -6.54
CA SER A 340 -26.90 2.85 -6.07
C SER A 340 -26.60 4.23 -5.46
N GLU A 341 -25.46 4.40 -4.79
CA GLU A 341 -25.06 5.66 -4.16
C GLU A 341 -24.62 6.69 -5.20
N ILE A 342 -23.90 6.21 -6.23
CA ILE A 342 -23.46 7.00 -7.38
C ILE A 342 -24.68 7.53 -8.15
N TRP A 343 -25.62 6.65 -8.53
CA TRP A 343 -26.79 7.07 -9.28
C TRP A 343 -27.70 8.03 -8.51
N LYS A 344 -27.76 7.91 -7.19
CA LYS A 344 -28.45 8.90 -6.34
C LYS A 344 -27.73 10.25 -6.34
N ALA A 345 -26.40 10.27 -6.40
CA ALA A 345 -25.59 11.50 -6.42
C ALA A 345 -25.47 12.13 -7.80
N MET A 346 -25.84 11.40 -8.87
CA MET A 346 -25.66 11.81 -10.27
C MET A 346 -26.13 13.24 -10.59
N PRO A 347 -27.31 13.72 -10.13
CA PRO A 347 -27.75 15.08 -10.44
C PRO A 347 -26.82 16.18 -9.91
N ASP A 348 -26.03 15.91 -8.87
CA ASP A 348 -25.02 16.82 -8.35
C ASP A 348 -23.67 16.60 -9.01
N LEU A 349 -23.31 15.36 -9.37
CA LEU A 349 -22.11 15.05 -10.14
C LEU A 349 -22.16 15.66 -11.56
N GLU A 350 -23.30 15.60 -12.24
CA GLU A 350 -23.47 16.22 -13.57
C GLU A 350 -23.23 17.74 -13.54
N LYS A 351 -23.56 18.42 -12.44
CA LYS A 351 -23.27 19.85 -12.26
C LYS A 351 -21.77 20.14 -12.14
N LEU A 352 -20.98 19.14 -11.77
CA LEU A 352 -19.52 19.21 -11.69
C LEU A 352 -18.85 18.85 -13.02
N GLY A 353 -19.60 18.33 -14.00
CA GLY A 353 -19.09 17.96 -15.32
C GLY A 353 -18.87 16.47 -15.53
N TYR A 354 -19.28 15.62 -14.59
CA TYR A 354 -19.28 14.17 -14.79
C TYR A 354 -20.32 13.75 -15.84
N ASP A 355 -19.96 12.74 -16.63
CA ASP A 355 -20.85 12.12 -17.62
C ASP A 355 -21.36 10.75 -17.13
N SER A 356 -22.66 10.53 -17.29
CA SER A 356 -23.32 9.30 -16.81
C SER A 356 -22.92 8.06 -17.60
N GLU A 357 -22.74 8.17 -18.93
CA GLU A 357 -22.27 7.04 -19.73
C GLU A 357 -20.80 6.72 -19.44
N GLY A 358 -19.93 7.74 -19.28
CA GLY A 358 -18.55 7.52 -18.85
C GLY A 358 -18.42 6.80 -17.50
N ILE A 359 -19.27 7.13 -16.51
CA ILE A 359 -19.30 6.43 -15.22
C ILE A 359 -19.79 4.98 -15.37
N LYS A 360 -20.80 4.76 -16.21
CA LYS A 360 -21.35 3.43 -16.49
C LYS A 360 -20.35 2.53 -17.21
N GLU A 361 -19.58 3.09 -18.13
CA GLU A 361 -18.45 2.40 -18.76
C GLU A 361 -17.40 2.05 -17.70
N MET A 362 -17.05 2.97 -16.80
CA MET A 362 -16.07 2.72 -15.74
C MET A 362 -16.49 1.59 -14.78
N LEU A 363 -17.78 1.46 -14.47
CA LEU A 363 -18.33 0.34 -13.70
C LEU A 363 -18.16 -1.02 -14.41
N GLN A 364 -18.00 -1.01 -15.74
CA GLN A 364 -17.84 -2.22 -16.57
C GLN A 364 -16.39 -2.44 -17.02
N LEU A 365 -15.52 -1.44 -16.87
CA LEU A 365 -14.14 -1.53 -17.34
C LEU A 365 -13.38 -2.66 -16.62
N PRO A 366 -12.54 -3.40 -17.36
CA PRO A 366 -11.66 -4.38 -16.75
C PRO A 366 -10.71 -3.68 -15.76
N LEU A 367 -10.16 -4.48 -14.86
CA LEU A 367 -9.19 -4.01 -13.86
C LEU A 367 -7.96 -3.43 -14.55
N GLN A 368 -7.31 -2.50 -13.86
CA GLN A 368 -6.04 -1.95 -14.33
C GLN A 368 -4.94 -3.02 -14.28
N PRO A 369 -3.88 -2.91 -15.11
CA PRO A 369 -2.75 -3.84 -15.08
C PRO A 369 -2.10 -4.02 -13.70
N VAL A 370 -2.05 -2.92 -12.94
CA VAL A 370 -1.69 -2.86 -11.52
C VAL A 370 -2.88 -2.29 -10.78
N ASP A 371 -3.34 -3.00 -9.76
CA ASP A 371 -4.56 -2.65 -9.02
C ASP A 371 -4.39 -3.01 -7.54
N TYR A 372 -5.31 -2.56 -6.69
CA TYR A 372 -5.41 -3.04 -5.32
C TYR A 372 -5.97 -4.45 -5.32
N ILE A 373 -5.17 -5.41 -4.88
CA ILE A 373 -5.50 -6.83 -4.89
C ILE A 373 -5.73 -7.32 -3.47
N HIS A 374 -6.77 -8.13 -3.31
CA HIS A 374 -7.05 -8.87 -2.08
C HIS A 374 -6.52 -10.30 -2.21
N LEU A 375 -5.57 -10.67 -1.35
CA LEU A 375 -5.16 -12.05 -1.12
C LEU A 375 -5.83 -12.57 0.15
N PHE A 376 -6.60 -13.64 0.03
CA PHE A 376 -7.24 -14.35 1.14
C PHE A 376 -6.80 -15.80 1.21
N PHE A 377 -6.65 -16.35 2.41
CA PHE A 377 -6.64 -17.80 2.61
C PHE A 377 -7.08 -18.19 4.02
N THR A 378 -7.43 -19.47 4.19
CA THR A 378 -7.71 -20.06 5.51
C THR A 378 -6.69 -21.16 5.83
N SER A 379 -6.58 -21.52 7.10
CA SER A 379 -5.75 -22.63 7.58
C SER A 379 -6.35 -24.01 7.31
N LYS A 380 -7.56 -24.09 6.72
CA LYS A 380 -8.20 -25.37 6.42
C LYS A 380 -7.50 -26.01 5.23
N ASP A 381 -6.70 -27.03 5.54
CA ASP A 381 -6.30 -28.05 4.58
C ASP A 381 -7.57 -28.86 4.27
N SER A 382 -8.19 -28.59 3.12
CA SER A 382 -9.33 -29.39 2.62
C SER A 382 -8.85 -30.62 1.89
#